data_AF-A0A6P0UB28-F1
#
_entry.id   AF-A0A6P0UB28-F1
#
_cell.length_a   1.000
_cell.length_b   1.000
_cell.length_c   1.000
_cell.angle_alpha   90.00
_cell.angle_beta   90.00
_cell.angle_gamma   90.00
#
_symmetry.space_group_name_H-M   'P 1'
#
loop_
_entity.id
_entity.type
_entity.pdbx_description
1 polymer ?
#
loop_
_entity_poly.entity_id
_entity_poly.type
_entity_poly.pdbx_seq_one_letter_code
_entity_poly.pdbx_strand_id
1 'polypeptide(L)'
;MSTPVQTENTHTAKKMNWYEVYILANHWRSDLDFYREDIRFLQQLIQKYLIWITKKENLDRVAGIRKKGHELSLRAENLQEAVKRHLSTVVDAIEGKKPVSIDDFISRHGQLEKEFADFVTDFRENRKEVFKVTEYIMDSEELQHILDS
;
A
#
# COMPACT_ATOMS: atom_id res chain seq x y z
N MET A 1 -39.47 -38.91 34.47
CA MET A 1 -38.67 -37.92 35.21
C MET A 1 -37.48 -37.58 34.33
N SER A 2 -37.46 -36.34 33.86
CA SER A 2 -36.59 -35.86 32.79
C SER A 2 -35.17 -35.61 33.28
N THR A 3 -34.20 -36.18 32.57
CA THR A 3 -32.79 -35.79 32.61
C THR A 3 -32.63 -34.42 31.92
N PRO A 4 -31.91 -33.45 32.49
CA PRO A 4 -31.62 -32.21 31.77
C PRO A 4 -30.49 -32.48 30.77
N VAL A 5 -30.81 -32.18 29.52
CA VAL A 5 -29.89 -32.03 28.38
C VAL A 5 -28.83 -30.99 28.74
N GLN A 6 -27.55 -31.38 28.70
CA GLN A 6 -26.46 -30.42 28.58
C GLN A 6 -26.52 -29.85 27.16
N THR A 7 -27.08 -28.66 27.02
CA THR A 7 -27.03 -27.90 25.78
C THR A 7 -25.61 -27.40 25.56
N GLU A 8 -24.97 -27.94 24.52
CA GLU A 8 -23.73 -27.47 23.92
C GLU A 8 -23.82 -25.96 23.63
N ASN A 9 -23.18 -25.15 24.48
CA ASN A 9 -22.80 -23.79 24.13
C ASN A 9 -21.38 -23.83 23.53
N THR A 10 -21.25 -24.35 22.32
CA THR A 10 -20.05 -24.08 21.50
C THR A 10 -20.35 -22.90 20.59
N HIS A 11 -20.33 -21.72 21.21
CA HIS A 11 -20.17 -20.46 20.48
C HIS A 11 -18.85 -20.58 19.70
N THR A 12 -18.93 -20.53 18.38
CA THR A 12 -17.83 -20.70 17.43
C THR A 12 -16.84 -19.53 17.55
N ALA A 13 -16.08 -19.47 18.63
CA ALA A 13 -14.91 -18.62 18.75
C ALA A 13 -13.85 -19.17 17.79
N LYS A 14 -13.82 -18.66 16.56
CA LYS A 14 -12.73 -18.92 15.62
C LYS A 14 -11.43 -18.47 16.30
N LYS A 15 -10.67 -19.44 16.82
CA LYS A 15 -9.38 -19.18 17.46
C LYS A 15 -8.49 -18.47 16.45
N MET A 16 -8.05 -17.25 16.78
CA MET A 16 -7.16 -16.47 15.92
C MET A 16 -5.89 -17.26 15.63
N ASN A 17 -5.58 -17.46 14.34
CA ASN A 17 -4.33 -18.08 13.92
C ASN A 17 -3.25 -17.00 13.79
N TRP A 18 -2.49 -16.79 14.86
CA TRP A 18 -1.43 -15.78 14.90
C TRP A 18 -0.34 -15.98 13.84
N TYR A 19 -0.09 -17.22 13.40
CA TYR A 19 0.90 -17.49 12.36
C TYR A 19 0.42 -17.05 10.97
N GLU A 20 -0.85 -17.24 10.65
CA GLU A 20 -1.43 -16.71 9.40
C GLU A 20 -1.36 -15.18 9.37
N VAL A 21 -1.69 -14.54 10.48
CA VAL A 21 -1.60 -13.07 10.59
C VAL A 21 -0.16 -12.59 10.46
N TYR A 22 0.81 -13.31 11.05
CA TYR A 22 2.23 -13.02 10.92
C TYR A 22 2.70 -13.11 9.46
N ILE A 23 2.31 -14.17 8.74
CA ILE A 23 2.67 -14.38 7.33
C ILE A 23 2.08 -13.25 6.49
N LEU A 24 0.79 -12.95 6.64
CA LEU A 24 0.11 -11.89 5.92
C LEU A 24 0.78 -10.52 6.13
N ALA A 25 1.03 -10.14 7.39
CA ALA A 25 1.66 -8.87 7.70
C ALA A 25 3.12 -8.78 7.21
N ASN A 26 3.85 -9.90 7.13
CA ASN A 26 5.18 -9.90 6.48
C ASN A 26 5.09 -9.70 4.97
N HIS A 27 4.07 -10.26 4.31
CA HIS A 27 3.84 -9.97 2.89
C HIS A 27 3.56 -8.49 2.67
N TRP A 28 2.69 -7.87 3.47
CA TRP A 28 2.45 -6.42 3.39
C TRP A 28 3.73 -5.60 3.57
N ARG A 29 4.58 -5.98 4.52
CA ARG A 29 5.88 -5.32 4.72
C ARG A 29 6.76 -5.41 3.48
N SER A 30 6.88 -6.61 2.90
CA SER A 30 7.68 -6.82 1.69
C SER A 30 7.12 -6.03 0.51
N ASP A 31 5.81 -6.05 0.32
CA ASP A 31 5.13 -5.31 -0.75
C ASP A 31 5.34 -3.80 -0.61
N LEU A 32 5.28 -3.25 0.61
CA LEU A 32 5.57 -1.83 0.86
C LEU A 32 7.00 -1.45 0.50
N ASP A 33 7.98 -2.33 0.76
CA ASP A 33 9.35 -2.12 0.31
C ASP A 33 9.42 -2.06 -1.22
N PHE A 34 8.75 -2.97 -1.94
CA PHE A 34 8.66 -2.91 -3.41
C PHE A 34 7.97 -1.63 -3.89
N TYR A 35 6.83 -1.25 -3.31
CA TYR A 35 6.10 -0.06 -3.72
C TYR A 35 6.91 1.22 -3.50
N ARG A 36 7.69 1.32 -2.43
CA ARG A 36 8.55 2.49 -2.18
C ARG A 36 9.61 2.64 -3.27
N GLU A 37 10.25 1.54 -3.67
CA GLU A 37 11.24 1.55 -4.75
C GLU A 37 10.59 1.89 -6.10
N ASP A 38 9.40 1.33 -6.38
CA ASP A 38 8.60 1.63 -7.58
C ASP A 38 8.21 3.12 -7.63
N ILE A 39 7.73 3.70 -6.53
CA ILE A 39 7.38 5.13 -6.47
C ILE A 39 8.62 5.98 -6.76
N ARG A 40 9.78 5.64 -6.17
CA ARG A 40 11.04 6.35 -6.45
C ARG A 40 11.38 6.29 -7.93
N PHE A 41 11.26 5.11 -8.55
CA PHE A 41 11.49 4.93 -9.97
C PHE A 41 10.53 5.79 -10.82
N LEU A 42 9.23 5.78 -10.51
CA LEU A 42 8.23 6.56 -11.25
C LEU A 42 8.48 8.08 -11.14
N GLN A 43 8.89 8.56 -9.98
CA GLN A 43 9.27 9.97 -9.80
C GLN A 43 10.50 10.34 -10.63
N GLN A 44 11.52 9.46 -10.69
CA GLN A 44 12.70 9.65 -11.53
C GLN A 44 12.34 9.63 -13.02
N LEU A 45 11.42 8.73 -13.42
CA LEU A 45 10.94 8.63 -14.79
C LEU A 45 10.31 9.96 -15.23
N ILE A 46 9.37 10.48 -14.44
CA ILE A 46 8.75 11.79 -14.71
C ILE A 46 9.82 12.88 -14.82
N GLN A 47 10.77 12.91 -13.89
CA GLN A 47 11.83 13.93 -13.89
C GLN A 47 12.65 13.95 -15.19
N LYS A 48 12.89 12.78 -15.79
CA LYS A 48 13.61 12.66 -17.06
C LYS A 48 12.80 13.21 -18.24
N TYR A 49 11.50 12.94 -18.28
CA TYR A 49 10.63 13.38 -19.38
C TYR A 49 10.15 14.84 -19.25
N LEU A 50 10.22 15.42 -18.04
CA LEU A 50 9.90 16.83 -17.79
C LEU A 50 10.62 17.83 -18.70
N ILE A 51 11.85 17.51 -19.14
CA ILE A 51 12.68 18.40 -19.97
C ILE A 51 12.01 18.69 -21.32
N TRP A 52 11.21 17.76 -21.82
CA TRP A 52 10.61 17.84 -23.14
C TRP A 52 9.28 18.59 -23.14
N ILE A 53 8.62 18.68 -21.98
CA ILE A 53 7.29 19.26 -21.85
C ILE A 53 7.31 20.77 -22.07
N THR A 54 6.75 21.20 -23.20
CA THR A 54 6.64 22.64 -23.56
C THR A 54 5.27 23.26 -23.22
N LYS A 55 4.22 22.44 -23.08
CA LYS A 55 2.84 22.92 -22.84
C LYS A 55 2.51 23.06 -21.35
N LYS A 56 2.00 24.23 -20.95
CA LYS A 56 1.64 24.53 -19.55
C LYS A 56 0.65 23.55 -18.92
N GLU A 57 -0.38 23.12 -19.65
CA GLU A 57 -1.37 22.15 -19.17
C GLU A 57 -0.73 20.80 -18.78
N ASN A 58 0.31 20.39 -19.52
CA ASN A 58 1.06 19.18 -19.21
C ASN A 58 1.95 19.37 -17.98
N LEU A 59 2.49 20.58 -17.76
CA LEU A 59 3.26 20.91 -16.56
C LEU A 59 2.40 20.85 -15.29
N ASP A 60 1.19 21.41 -15.31
CA ASP A 60 0.27 21.38 -14.16
C ASP A 60 -0.13 19.93 -13.81
N ARG A 61 -0.41 19.12 -14.85
CA ARG A 61 -0.71 17.70 -14.67
C ARG A 61 0.47 16.94 -14.07
N VAL A 62 1.70 17.18 -14.55
CA VAL A 62 2.90 16.55 -13.98
C VAL A 62 3.13 16.98 -12.54
N ALA A 63 2.94 18.25 -12.21
CA ALA A 63 3.06 18.73 -10.84
C ALA A 63 2.10 17.99 -9.90
N GLY A 64 0.85 17.77 -10.33
CA GLY A 64 -0.13 16.96 -9.60
C GLY A 64 0.32 15.52 -9.39
N ILE A 65 0.82 14.85 -10.43
CA ILE A 65 1.29 13.46 -10.36
C ILE A 65 2.49 13.34 -9.41
N ARG A 66 3.43 14.29 -9.47
CA ARG A 66 4.60 14.34 -8.57
C ARG A 66 4.20 14.52 -7.12
N LYS A 67 3.26 15.45 -6.85
CA LYS A 67 2.71 15.66 -5.51
C LYS A 67 2.09 14.38 -4.96
N LYS A 68 1.21 13.72 -5.73
CA LYS A 68 0.60 12.43 -5.35
C LYS A 68 1.66 11.35 -5.08
N GLY A 69 2.69 11.26 -5.93
CA GLY A 69 3.77 10.30 -5.73
C GLY A 69 4.57 10.55 -4.45
N HIS A 70 4.86 11.81 -4.12
CA HIS A 70 5.49 12.16 -2.85
C HIS A 70 4.61 11.81 -1.63
N GLU A 71 3.32 12.11 -1.69
CA GLU A 71 2.35 11.73 -0.67
C GLU A 71 2.27 10.20 -0.48
N LEU A 72 2.32 9.45 -1.58
CA LEU A 72 2.38 7.99 -1.56
C LEU A 72 3.67 7.46 -0.92
N SER A 73 4.83 8.08 -1.19
CA SER A 73 6.08 7.71 -0.52
C SER A 73 5.98 7.86 1.01
N LEU A 74 5.47 8.99 1.48
CA LEU A 74 5.28 9.23 2.91
C LEU A 74 4.27 8.25 3.53
N ARG A 75 3.18 7.94 2.82
CA ARG A 75 2.21 6.94 3.26
C ARG A 75 2.81 5.53 3.33
N ALA A 76 3.65 5.15 2.37
CA ALA A 76 4.34 3.86 2.37
C ALA A 76 5.24 3.71 3.62
N GLU A 77 6.01 4.75 3.95
CA GLU A 77 6.85 4.78 5.16
C GLU A 77 6.03 4.65 6.44
N ASN A 78 4.94 5.41 6.55
CA ASN A 78 4.04 5.35 7.71
C ASN A 78 3.38 3.97 7.87
N LEU A 79 2.90 3.39 6.77
CA LEU A 79 2.32 2.05 6.75
C LEU A 79 3.36 0.99 7.12
N GLN A 80 4.59 1.13 6.66
CA GLN A 80 5.64 0.18 6.97
C GLN A 80 5.96 0.15 8.47
N GLU A 81 6.03 1.32 9.10
CA GLU A 81 6.18 1.41 10.56
C GLU A 81 4.95 0.88 11.31
N ALA A 82 3.74 1.10 10.78
CA ALA A 82 2.52 0.51 11.35
C ALA A 82 2.53 -1.03 11.28
N VAL A 83 2.88 -1.60 10.12
CA VAL A 83 3.01 -3.05 9.90
C VAL A 83 4.09 -3.63 10.81
N LYS A 84 5.22 -2.95 10.99
CA LYS A 84 6.29 -3.38 11.90
C LYS A 84 5.83 -3.45 13.36
N ARG A 85 5.10 -2.43 13.84
CA ARG A 85 4.48 -2.45 15.18
C ARG A 85 3.44 -3.56 15.31
N HIS A 86 2.66 -3.78 14.25
CA HIS A 86 1.67 -4.85 14.20
C HIS A 86 2.32 -6.23 14.30
N LEU A 87 3.37 -6.49 13.52
CA LEU A 87 4.19 -7.71 13.58
C LEU A 87 4.79 -7.95 14.96
N SER A 88 5.30 -6.90 15.62
CA SER A 88 5.79 -7.02 17.00
C SER A 88 4.70 -7.47 17.97
N THR A 89 3.47 -7.00 17.80
CA THR A 89 2.32 -7.43 18.63
C THR A 89 1.97 -8.89 18.37
N VAL A 90 2.01 -9.33 17.10
CA VAL A 90 1.76 -10.72 16.71
C VAL A 90 2.82 -11.66 17.30
N VAL A 91 4.09 -11.28 17.25
CA VAL A 91 5.20 -12.04 17.87
C VAL A 91 5.01 -12.15 19.38
N ASP A 92 4.70 -11.04 20.06
CA ASP A 92 4.41 -11.05 21.50
C ASP A 92 3.25 -12.02 21.86
N ALA A 93 2.23 -12.10 21.00
CA ALA A 93 1.10 -13.01 21.17
C ALA A 93 1.47 -14.48 20.95
N ILE A 94 2.28 -14.78 19.91
CA ILE A 94 2.77 -16.14 19.61
C ILE A 94 3.64 -16.65 20.76
N GLU A 95 4.53 -15.81 21.28
CA GLU A 95 5.48 -16.16 22.34
C GLU A 95 4.85 -16.09 23.74
N GLY A 96 3.60 -15.64 23.86
CA GLY A 96 2.92 -15.48 25.15
C GLY A 96 3.56 -14.44 26.07
N LYS A 97 4.32 -13.48 25.52
CA LYS A 97 5.08 -12.48 26.28
C LYS A 97 4.19 -11.42 26.92
N LYS A 98 3.05 -11.11 26.29
CA LYS A 98 2.10 -10.09 26.78
C LYS A 98 0.66 -10.52 26.50
N PRO A 99 -0.29 -10.23 27.40
CA PRO A 99 -1.70 -10.37 27.10
C PRO A 99 -2.08 -9.43 25.95
N VAL A 100 -2.75 -9.97 24.94
CA VAL A 100 -3.27 -9.19 23.81
C VAL A 100 -4.79 -9.22 23.86
N SER A 101 -5.41 -8.04 23.93
CA SER A 101 -6.84 -7.88 23.74
C SER A 101 -7.19 -8.28 22.31
N ILE A 102 -7.99 -9.34 22.16
CA ILE A 102 -8.34 -9.90 20.84
C ILE A 102 -9.19 -8.89 20.05
N ASP A 103 -10.17 -8.25 20.70
CA ASP A 103 -11.05 -7.30 20.02
C ASP A 103 -10.27 -6.07 19.52
N ASP A 104 -9.38 -5.51 20.36
CA ASP A 104 -8.52 -4.39 19.96
C ASP A 104 -7.52 -4.80 18.87
N PHE A 105 -7.07 -6.05 18.88
CA PHE A 105 -6.19 -6.56 17.83
C PHE A 105 -6.93 -6.70 16.50
N ILE A 106 -8.13 -7.31 16.50
CA ILE A 106 -8.96 -7.47 15.29
C ILE A 106 -9.28 -6.10 14.69
N SER A 107 -9.70 -5.14 15.52
CA SER A 107 -10.02 -3.78 15.06
C SER A 107 -8.80 -3.12 14.39
N ARG A 108 -7.64 -3.15 15.03
CA ARG A 108 -6.40 -2.57 14.48
C ARG A 108 -5.91 -3.32 13.23
N HIS A 109 -6.04 -4.64 13.20
CA HIS A 109 -5.68 -5.45 12.03
C HIS A 109 -6.53 -5.08 10.82
N GLY A 110 -7.86 -5.01 10.99
CA GLY A 110 -8.78 -4.63 9.91
C GLY A 110 -8.57 -3.19 9.43
N GLN A 111 -8.26 -2.26 10.34
CA GLN A 111 -7.89 -0.90 9.97
C GLN A 111 -6.61 -0.88 9.11
N LEU A 112 -5.58 -1.63 9.51
CA LEU A 112 -4.33 -1.72 8.76
C LEU A 112 -4.53 -2.37 7.37
N GLU A 113 -5.35 -3.41 7.30
CA GLU A 113 -5.73 -4.05 6.04
C GLU A 113 -6.40 -3.06 5.08
N LYS A 114 -7.36 -2.27 5.60
CA LYS A 114 -8.04 -1.23 4.83
C LYS A 114 -7.06 -0.16 4.36
N GLU A 115 -6.19 0.35 5.23
CA GLU A 115 -5.22 1.38 4.86
C GLU A 115 -4.22 0.88 3.80
N PHE A 116 -3.80 -0.39 3.89
CA PHE A 116 -2.95 -1.02 2.89
C PHE A 116 -3.68 -1.15 1.54
N ALA A 117 -4.92 -1.62 1.53
CA ALA A 117 -5.72 -1.76 0.31
C ALA A 117 -5.97 -0.40 -0.37
N ASP A 118 -6.31 0.62 0.41
CA ASP A 118 -6.49 2.00 -0.05
C ASP A 118 -5.18 2.53 -0.66
N PHE A 119 -4.04 2.32 0.02
CA PHE A 119 -2.72 2.68 -0.50
C PHE A 119 -2.37 1.99 -1.83
N VAL A 120 -2.59 0.68 -1.95
CA VAL A 120 -2.31 -0.08 -3.19
C VAL A 120 -3.15 0.44 -4.34
N THR A 121 -4.41 0.82 -4.09
CA THR A 121 -5.30 1.40 -5.09
C THR A 121 -4.75 2.74 -5.59
N ASP A 122 -4.44 3.65 -4.66
CA ASP A 122 -3.89 4.98 -5.00
C ASP A 122 -2.54 4.88 -5.73
N PHE A 123 -1.67 3.95 -5.31
CA PHE A 123 -0.40 3.68 -5.99
C PHE A 123 -0.61 3.24 -7.44
N ARG A 124 -1.53 2.30 -7.68
CA ARG A 124 -1.83 1.80 -9.03
C ARG A 124 -2.38 2.91 -9.93
N GLU A 125 -3.21 3.79 -9.39
CA GLU A 125 -3.72 4.95 -10.13
C GLU A 125 -2.60 5.93 -10.47
N ASN A 126 -1.75 6.29 -9.51
CA ASN A 126 -0.61 7.17 -9.75
C ASN A 126 0.34 6.59 -10.80
N ARG A 127 0.64 5.28 -10.74
CA ARG A 127 1.46 4.59 -11.73
C ARG A 127 0.87 4.66 -13.14
N LYS A 128 -0.45 4.48 -13.28
CA LYS A 128 -1.13 4.64 -14.58
C LYS A 128 -1.05 6.08 -15.09
N GLU A 129 -1.20 7.06 -14.21
CA GLU A 129 -1.08 8.48 -14.58
C GLU A 129 0.33 8.83 -15.06
N VAL A 130 1.37 8.31 -14.37
CA VAL A 130 2.77 8.44 -14.77
C VAL A 130 2.97 7.92 -16.20
N PHE A 131 2.59 6.66 -16.45
CA PHE A 131 2.78 6.05 -17.77
C PHE A 131 2.04 6.81 -18.87
N LYS A 132 0.78 7.16 -18.64
CA LYS A 132 -0.02 7.91 -19.63
C LYS A 132 0.62 9.24 -20.01
N VAL A 133 1.27 9.92 -19.05
CA VAL A 133 1.96 11.18 -19.35
C VAL A 133 3.29 10.93 -20.07
N THR A 134 4.07 9.93 -19.66
CA THR A 134 5.34 9.62 -20.32
C THR A 134 5.13 9.11 -21.75
N GLU A 135 4.12 8.28 -21.99
CA GLU A 135 3.72 7.84 -23.34
C GLU A 135 3.28 9.03 -24.19
N TYR A 136 2.44 9.92 -23.67
CA TYR A 136 2.04 11.12 -24.40
C TYR A 136 3.24 12.00 -24.79
N ILE A 137 4.20 12.19 -23.88
CA ILE A 137 5.41 12.98 -24.15
C ILE A 137 6.24 12.32 -25.26
N MET A 138 6.46 11.00 -25.17
CA MET A 138 7.14 10.25 -26.21
C MET A 138 6.44 10.38 -27.57
N ASP A 139 5.12 10.13 -27.63
CA ASP A 139 4.37 10.15 -28.89
C ASP A 139 4.21 11.56 -29.49
N SER A 140 4.15 12.61 -28.67
CA SER A 140 3.86 13.97 -29.13
C SER A 140 5.11 14.82 -29.42
N GLU A 141 6.26 14.50 -28.82
CA GLU A 141 7.48 15.31 -28.91
C GLU A 141 8.62 14.60 -29.66
N GLU A 142 8.63 13.25 -29.77
CA GLU A 142 9.55 12.53 -30.68
C GLU A 142 9.23 12.83 -32.15
N LEU A 143 7.97 13.14 -32.48
CA LEU A 143 7.56 13.60 -33.81
C LEU A 143 8.04 15.02 -34.14
N GLN A 144 8.20 15.92 -33.17
CA GLN A 144 8.63 17.30 -33.46
C GLN A 144 10.12 17.37 -33.80
N HIS A 145 10.97 16.59 -33.14
CA HIS A 145 12.41 16.59 -33.44
C HIS A 145 12.79 15.84 -34.72
N ILE A 146 11.97 14.90 -35.19
CA ILE A 146 12.19 14.21 -36.46
C ILE A 146 11.71 15.04 -37.65
N LEU A 147 10.65 15.86 -37.49
CA LEU A 147 10.09 16.67 -38.57
C LEU A 147 10.85 17.98 -38.86
N ASP A 148 11.76 18.37 -37.97
CA ASP A 148 12.64 19.54 -38.14
C ASP A 148 14.06 19.16 -38.65
N SER A 149 14.28 17.90 -39.03
CA SER A 149 15.54 17.38 -39.62
C SER A 149 15.40 17.07 -41.11
#